data_AF-A0A2A2L497-F1
#
_entry.id   AF-A0A2A2L497-F1
#
_cell.length_a   1.000
_cell.length_b   1.000
_cell.length_c   1.000
_cell.angle_alpha   90.00
_cell.angle_beta   90.00
_cell.angle_gamma   90.00
#
_symmetry.space_group_name_H-M   'P 1'
#
loop_
_entity.id
_entity.type
_entity.pdbx_description
1 polymer ?
#
loop_
_entity_poly.entity_id
_entity_poly.type
_entity_poly.pdbx_seq_one_letter_code
_entity_poly.pdbx_strand_id
1 'polypeptide(L)'
;MELKEQQMVNMCERERDLETQIQELGRKIKEYEGGTSDAAYINKLEAALKTEKLHKQSLIQKVEELAAIRLKESNKKSKGAKDNVIGKREREIMRENDILKEQIKNLYNEKEKLISDMAHQIREVTNQADYYRNEVRELNDVINDLERSGKNIEHRRHGTDPHNGIGSPFDLPLPHEGWLALKPDKARVKTKKTKDMQWINVFGLLTSHAFTLFNDDKQNAVPHVIIDVIKLFHVRKVTEADVRSADPNMLPKIFHLLYDDDLSGTSGSRHASSTDLSSDSHSMHRDEQWNRHEFQDLTFHMTTHCDHCHKKLSDMIRPPPAYECKKCHFKIHKEHAKTGDIPVCRITAVSKELFLMASSESECMQWISLLSRLIESRSASAVSRNPSRRIPIHSHSHSSS
;
A
#
# COMPACT_ATOMS: atom_id res chain seq x y z
N MET A 1 -7.54 -51.06 -32.86
CA MET A 1 -8.80 -50.42 -32.43
C MET A 1 -8.50 -49.15 -31.65
N GLU A 2 -7.53 -49.16 -30.73
CA GLU A 2 -7.10 -48.00 -29.93
C GLU A 2 -6.86 -46.70 -30.71
N LEU A 3 -6.17 -46.74 -31.87
CA LEU A 3 -5.89 -45.50 -32.64
C LEU A 3 -7.17 -44.81 -33.14
N LYS A 4 -8.20 -45.60 -33.49
CA LYS A 4 -9.49 -45.06 -33.94
C LYS A 4 -10.31 -44.52 -32.77
N GLU A 5 -10.24 -45.17 -31.61
CA GLU A 5 -10.87 -44.71 -30.37
C GLU A 5 -10.26 -43.38 -29.91
N GLN A 6 -8.93 -43.25 -30.00
CA GLN A 6 -8.24 -42.02 -29.62
C GLN A 6 -8.52 -40.87 -30.60
N GLN A 7 -8.65 -41.15 -31.90
CA GLN A 7 -9.13 -40.18 -32.88
C GLN A 7 -10.57 -39.74 -32.61
N MET A 8 -11.46 -40.66 -32.23
CA MET A 8 -12.85 -40.36 -31.88
C MET A 8 -12.94 -39.44 -30.67
N VAL A 9 -12.16 -39.71 -29.61
CA VAL A 9 -12.11 -38.87 -28.40
C VAL A 9 -11.63 -37.45 -28.74
N ASN A 10 -10.53 -37.32 -29.48
CA ASN A 10 -10.01 -36.01 -29.89
C ASN A 10 -11.01 -35.23 -30.75
N MET A 11 -11.78 -35.93 -31.60
CA MET A 11 -12.80 -35.30 -32.44
C MET A 11 -14.00 -34.83 -31.61
N CYS A 12 -14.44 -35.62 -30.63
CA CYS A 12 -15.49 -35.23 -29.69
C CYS A 12 -15.09 -34.05 -28.78
N GLU A 13 -13.82 -33.97 -28.36
CA GLU A 13 -13.31 -32.82 -27.63
C GLU A 13 -13.33 -31.56 -28.50
N ARG A 14 -12.87 -31.67 -29.75
CA ARG A 14 -12.89 -30.55 -30.70
C ARG A 14 -14.30 -30.09 -31.05
N GLU A 15 -15.26 -31.00 -31.12
CA GLU A 15 -16.68 -30.68 -31.33
C GLU A 15 -17.23 -29.86 -30.15
N ARG A 16 -16.94 -30.27 -28.92
CA ARG A 16 -17.32 -29.53 -27.70
C ARG A 16 -16.68 -28.13 -27.63
N ASP A 17 -15.42 -28.01 -28.04
CA ASP A 17 -14.72 -26.72 -28.09
C ASP A 17 -15.33 -25.78 -29.14
N LEU A 18 -15.76 -26.32 -30.29
CA LEU A 18 -16.44 -25.53 -31.32
C LEU A 18 -17.85 -25.09 -30.86
N GLU A 19 -18.58 -25.96 -30.17
CA GLU A 19 -19.90 -25.62 -29.62
C GLU A 19 -19.81 -24.47 -28.59
N THR A 20 -18.82 -24.50 -27.70
CA THR A 20 -18.60 -23.43 -26.73
C THR A 20 -18.20 -22.10 -27.39
N GLN A 21 -17.37 -22.14 -28.44
CA GLN A 21 -17.05 -20.95 -29.23
C GLN A 21 -18.26 -20.37 -29.95
N ILE A 22 -19.14 -21.20 -30.52
CA ILE A 22 -20.38 -20.77 -31.18
C ILE A 22 -21.30 -20.08 -30.16
N GLN A 23 -21.44 -20.62 -28.95
CA GLN A 23 -22.24 -20.00 -27.89
C GLN A 23 -21.67 -18.64 -27.47
N GLU A 24 -20.35 -18.53 -27.32
CA GLU A 24 -19.68 -17.27 -26.94
C GLU A 24 -19.78 -16.21 -28.03
N LEU A 25 -19.63 -16.58 -29.31
CA LEU A 25 -19.85 -15.68 -30.44
C LEU A 25 -21.32 -15.24 -30.52
N GLY A 26 -22.27 -16.15 -30.26
CA GLY A 26 -23.70 -15.80 -30.17
C GLY A 26 -24.01 -14.82 -29.05
N ARG A 27 -23.32 -14.94 -27.90
CA ARG A 27 -23.41 -13.99 -26.79
C ARG A 27 -22.85 -12.62 -27.17
N LYS A 28 -21.67 -12.57 -27.79
CA LYS A 28 -21.06 -11.33 -28.28
C LYS A 28 -21.90 -10.65 -29.34
N ILE A 29 -22.47 -11.38 -30.29
CA ILE A 29 -23.38 -10.83 -31.32
C ILE A 29 -24.61 -10.20 -30.65
N LYS A 30 -25.23 -10.87 -29.67
CA LYS A 30 -26.34 -10.29 -28.90
C LYS A 30 -25.93 -9.06 -28.08
N GLU A 31 -24.70 -8.99 -27.60
CA GLU A 31 -24.15 -7.85 -26.87
C GLU A 31 -23.90 -6.65 -27.81
N TYR A 32 -23.41 -6.90 -29.03
CA TYR A 32 -23.28 -5.90 -30.10
C TYR A 32 -24.65 -5.41 -30.64
N GLU A 33 -25.61 -6.32 -30.83
CA GLU A 33 -26.98 -5.98 -31.23
C GLU A 33 -27.77 -5.30 -30.08
N GLY A 34 -27.41 -5.61 -28.83
CA GLY A 34 -27.97 -5.04 -27.60
C GLY A 34 -27.35 -3.71 -27.18
N GLY A 35 -26.48 -3.11 -28.01
CA GLY A 35 -25.87 -1.79 -27.82
C GLY A 35 -26.90 -0.64 -27.87
N THR A 36 -27.77 -0.57 -26.87
CA THR A 36 -28.79 0.47 -26.69
C THR A 36 -28.22 1.90 -26.61
N SER A 37 -26.91 2.05 -26.41
CA SER A 37 -26.22 3.34 -26.35
C SER A 37 -26.15 4.05 -27.70
N ASP A 38 -25.86 3.33 -28.79
CA ASP A 38 -25.69 3.95 -30.11
C ASP A 38 -27.04 4.35 -30.70
N ALA A 39 -28.07 3.51 -30.57
CA ALA A 39 -29.42 3.84 -31.02
C ALA A 39 -30.02 5.03 -30.25
N ALA A 40 -29.79 5.11 -28.93
CA ALA A 40 -30.23 6.24 -28.12
C ALA A 40 -29.44 7.53 -28.46
N TYR A 41 -28.15 7.41 -28.74
CA TYR A 41 -27.30 8.52 -29.15
C TYR A 41 -27.69 9.05 -30.54
N ILE A 42 -27.97 8.17 -31.49
CA ILE A 42 -28.47 8.52 -32.83
C ILE A 42 -29.82 9.25 -32.72
N ASN A 43 -30.78 8.74 -31.94
CA ASN A 43 -32.06 9.41 -31.72
C ASN A 43 -31.89 10.82 -31.11
N LYS A 44 -30.92 11.00 -30.20
CA LYS A 44 -30.62 12.31 -29.61
C LYS A 44 -30.04 13.28 -30.65
N LEU A 45 -29.15 12.80 -31.52
CA LEU A 45 -28.59 13.60 -32.62
C LEU A 45 -29.66 13.99 -33.65
N GLU A 46 -30.57 13.09 -33.97
CA GLU A 46 -31.70 13.37 -34.87
C GLU A 46 -32.65 14.42 -34.30
N ALA A 47 -32.95 14.34 -33.00
CA ALA A 47 -33.75 15.35 -32.30
C ALA A 47 -33.06 16.74 -32.32
N ALA A 48 -31.76 16.80 -32.04
CA ALA A 48 -30.99 18.04 -32.10
C ALA A 48 -31.00 18.63 -33.53
N LEU A 49 -30.76 17.80 -34.55
CA LEU A 49 -30.79 18.22 -35.95
C LEU A 49 -32.16 18.82 -36.34
N LYS A 50 -33.25 18.19 -35.89
CA LYS A 50 -34.62 18.69 -36.15
C LYS A 50 -34.85 20.06 -35.53
N THR A 51 -34.41 20.27 -34.29
CA THR A 51 -34.53 21.58 -33.63
C THR A 51 -33.72 22.67 -34.34
N GLU A 52 -32.50 22.35 -34.80
CA GLU A 52 -31.67 23.33 -35.51
C GLU A 52 -32.25 23.71 -36.87
N LYS A 53 -32.83 22.74 -37.60
CA LYS A 53 -33.56 23.01 -38.85
C LYS A 53 -34.72 23.98 -38.63
N LEU A 54 -35.51 23.80 -37.56
CA LEU A 54 -36.61 24.70 -37.22
C LEU A 54 -36.12 26.11 -36.87
N HIS A 55 -35.04 26.23 -36.08
CA HIS A 55 -34.45 27.53 -35.76
C HIS A 55 -33.95 28.26 -37.02
N LYS A 56 -33.24 27.56 -37.92
CA LYS A 56 -32.79 28.15 -39.19
C LYS A 56 -33.96 28.61 -40.06
N GLN A 57 -35.03 27.81 -40.13
CA GLN A 57 -36.22 28.17 -40.90
C GLN A 57 -36.93 29.41 -40.33
N SER A 58 -37.03 29.53 -39.00
CA SER A 58 -37.58 30.71 -38.33
C SER A 58 -36.74 31.97 -38.57
N LEU A 59 -35.41 31.85 -38.55
CA LEU A 59 -34.51 32.96 -38.87
C LEU A 59 -34.65 33.41 -40.32
N ILE A 60 -34.75 32.48 -41.27
CA ILE A 60 -34.96 32.79 -42.69
C ILE A 60 -36.28 33.55 -42.87
N GLN A 61 -37.39 33.07 -42.28
CA GLN A 61 -38.68 33.77 -42.33
C GLN A 61 -38.57 35.19 -41.75
N LYS A 62 -37.86 35.37 -40.64
CA LYS A 62 -37.68 36.70 -40.04
C LYS A 62 -36.87 37.64 -40.93
N VAL A 63 -35.83 37.13 -41.58
CA VAL A 63 -35.03 37.90 -42.54
C VAL A 63 -35.87 38.28 -43.76
N GLU A 64 -36.69 37.37 -44.27
CA GLU A 64 -37.62 37.65 -45.38
C GLU A 64 -38.66 38.71 -45.01
N GLU A 65 -39.24 38.64 -43.80
CA GLU A 65 -40.14 39.67 -43.28
C GLU A 65 -39.45 41.04 -43.21
N LEU A 66 -38.23 41.10 -42.67
CA LEU A 66 -37.46 42.34 -42.57
C LEU A 66 -37.06 42.90 -43.95
N ALA A 67 -36.73 42.03 -44.90
CA ALA A 67 -36.46 42.41 -46.28
C ALA A 67 -37.71 42.97 -46.96
N ALA A 68 -38.88 42.35 -46.74
CA ALA A 68 -40.16 42.83 -47.25
C ALA A 68 -40.59 44.18 -46.63
N ILE A 69 -40.32 44.39 -45.33
CA ILE A 69 -40.54 45.68 -44.67
C ILE A 69 -39.65 46.77 -45.28
N ARG A 70 -38.35 46.49 -45.47
CA ARG A 70 -37.42 47.44 -46.12
C ARG A 70 -37.84 47.80 -47.54
N LEU A 71 -38.39 46.84 -48.30
CA LEU A 71 -38.93 47.10 -49.63
C LEU A 71 -40.20 47.97 -49.62
N LYS A 72 -41.00 47.90 -48.55
CA LYS A 72 -42.20 48.74 -48.36
C LYS A 72 -41.84 50.15 -47.87
N GLU A 73 -40.77 50.29 -47.08
CA GLU A 73 -40.28 51.58 -46.57
C GLU A 73 -39.59 52.44 -47.63
N SER A 74 -39.03 51.85 -48.69
CA SER A 74 -38.43 52.59 -49.82
C SER A 74 -39.46 53.39 -50.64
N ASN A 75 -40.76 53.14 -50.47
CA ASN A 75 -41.85 53.82 -51.19
C ASN A 75 -42.46 55.04 -50.48
N LYS A 76 -41.96 55.46 -49.30
CA LYS A 76 -42.41 56.70 -48.64
C LYS A 76 -41.24 57.65 -48.36
N LYS A 77 -41.02 58.60 -49.28
CA LYS A 77 -40.13 59.76 -49.08
C LYS A 77 -40.59 60.62 -47.90
N SER A 78 -39.80 60.69 -46.83
CA SER A 78 -39.72 61.85 -45.91
C SER A 78 -38.28 62.00 -45.40
N LYS A 79 -37.47 62.81 -46.09
CA LYS A 79 -35.99 62.73 -46.05
C LYS A 79 -35.28 63.76 -45.14
N GLY A 80 -36.02 64.50 -44.29
CA GLY A 80 -35.42 65.61 -43.52
C GLY A 80 -35.01 65.26 -42.08
N ALA A 81 -35.88 64.60 -41.32
CA ALA A 81 -35.67 64.37 -39.89
C ALA A 81 -35.15 62.96 -39.54
N LYS A 82 -35.42 61.96 -40.38
CA LYS A 82 -34.97 60.57 -40.15
C LYS A 82 -33.47 60.38 -40.44
N ASP A 83 -32.90 61.06 -41.45
CA ASP A 83 -31.47 60.93 -41.79
C ASP A 83 -30.54 61.36 -40.63
N ASN A 84 -30.94 62.36 -39.83
CA ASN A 84 -30.14 62.84 -38.71
C ASN A 84 -30.16 61.88 -37.49
N VAL A 85 -31.25 61.13 -37.32
CA VAL A 85 -31.38 60.09 -36.27
C VAL A 85 -30.68 58.80 -36.70
N ILE A 86 -30.82 58.43 -37.97
CA ILE A 86 -30.14 57.26 -38.57
C ILE A 86 -28.63 57.45 -38.54
N GLY A 87 -28.11 58.62 -38.96
CA GLY A 87 -26.67 58.90 -38.92
C GLY A 87 -26.07 59.05 -37.51
N LYS A 88 -26.90 59.27 -36.48
CA LYS A 88 -26.47 59.16 -35.07
C LYS A 88 -26.43 57.70 -34.62
N ARG A 89 -27.46 56.92 -34.94
CA ARG A 89 -27.55 55.48 -34.65
C ARG A 89 -26.43 54.69 -35.35
N GLU A 90 -26.11 55.01 -36.60
CA GLU A 90 -25.01 54.37 -37.34
C GLU A 90 -23.65 54.64 -36.71
N ARG A 91 -23.39 55.87 -36.25
CA ARG A 91 -22.16 56.20 -35.51
C ARG A 91 -22.07 55.49 -34.17
N GLU A 92 -23.19 55.29 -33.50
CA GLU A 92 -23.26 54.53 -32.23
C GLU A 92 -22.98 53.04 -32.46
N ILE A 93 -23.62 52.44 -33.48
CA ILE A 93 -23.36 51.05 -33.91
C ILE A 93 -21.90 50.85 -34.34
N MET A 94 -21.29 51.85 -34.99
CA MET A 94 -19.88 51.78 -35.38
C MET A 94 -18.95 51.78 -34.16
N ARG A 95 -19.23 52.63 -33.16
CA ARG A 95 -18.47 52.62 -31.90
C ARG A 95 -18.64 51.32 -31.12
N GLU A 96 -19.87 50.80 -31.03
CA GLU A 96 -20.13 49.51 -30.39
C GLU A 96 -19.39 48.38 -31.11
N ASN A 97 -19.35 48.39 -32.45
CA ASN A 97 -18.56 47.43 -33.22
C ASN A 97 -17.06 47.54 -32.94
N ASP A 98 -16.52 48.75 -32.84
CA ASP A 98 -15.10 48.94 -32.56
C ASP A 98 -14.74 48.47 -31.14
N ILE A 99 -15.60 48.74 -30.15
CA ILE A 99 -15.45 48.23 -28.78
C ILE A 99 -15.52 46.70 -28.75
N LEU A 100 -16.50 46.10 -29.44
CA LEU A 100 -16.66 44.64 -29.50
C LEU A 100 -15.46 43.98 -30.19
N LYS A 101 -14.94 44.57 -31.28
CA LYS A 101 -13.73 44.06 -31.95
C LYS A 101 -12.52 44.10 -31.02
N GLU A 102 -12.35 45.18 -30.26
CA GLU A 102 -11.25 45.30 -29.31
C GLU A 102 -11.40 44.29 -28.15
N GLN A 103 -12.61 44.10 -27.65
CA GLN A 103 -12.90 43.06 -26.64
C GLN A 103 -12.59 41.65 -27.15
N ILE A 104 -13.00 41.33 -28.39
CA ILE A 104 -12.69 40.05 -29.03
C ILE A 104 -11.18 39.88 -29.13
N LYS A 105 -10.46 40.89 -29.62
CA LYS A 105 -8.99 40.85 -29.74
C LYS A 105 -8.31 40.63 -28.39
N ASN A 106 -8.76 41.31 -27.34
CA ASN A 106 -8.24 41.12 -25.99
C ASN A 106 -8.49 39.71 -25.45
N LEU A 107 -9.69 39.16 -25.67
CA LEU A 107 -10.01 37.78 -25.32
C LEU A 107 -9.14 36.78 -26.10
N TYR A 108 -8.92 37.00 -27.40
CA TYR A 108 -8.02 36.17 -28.19
C TYR A 108 -6.59 36.16 -27.63
N ASN A 109 -6.04 37.34 -27.34
CA ASN A 109 -4.71 37.47 -26.75
C ASN A 109 -4.61 36.80 -25.37
N GLU A 110 -5.66 36.91 -24.54
CA GLU A 110 -5.72 36.25 -23.23
C GLU A 110 -5.75 34.72 -23.37
N LYS A 111 -6.54 34.19 -24.31
CA LYS A 111 -6.58 32.76 -24.58
C LYS A 111 -5.26 32.25 -25.16
N GLU A 112 -4.62 33.01 -26.04
CA GLU A 112 -3.33 32.66 -26.61
C GLU A 112 -2.23 32.63 -25.54
N LYS A 113 -2.24 33.60 -24.62
CA LYS A 113 -1.35 33.58 -23.45
C LYS A 113 -1.60 32.36 -22.55
N LEU A 114 -2.85 32.05 -22.25
CA LEU A 114 -3.21 30.87 -21.45
C LEU A 114 -2.75 29.57 -22.11
N ILE A 115 -2.92 29.44 -23.42
CA ILE A 115 -2.43 28.27 -24.19
C ILE A 115 -0.91 28.18 -24.10
N SER A 116 -0.20 29.29 -24.22
CA SER A 116 1.26 29.34 -24.08
C SER A 116 1.73 28.89 -22.69
N ASP A 117 1.07 29.39 -21.64
CA ASP A 117 1.37 29.05 -20.24
C ASP A 117 1.09 27.55 -19.98
N MET A 118 -0.04 27.04 -20.45
CA MET A 118 -0.35 25.60 -20.36
C MET A 118 0.65 24.75 -21.14
N ALA A 119 1.07 25.18 -22.34
CA ALA A 119 2.08 24.48 -23.11
C ALA A 119 3.45 24.46 -22.41
N HIS A 120 3.78 25.51 -21.66
CA HIS A 120 4.97 25.53 -20.82
C HIS A 120 4.87 24.54 -19.65
N GLN A 121 3.73 24.52 -18.93
CA GLN A 121 3.49 23.55 -17.85
C GLN A 121 3.54 22.11 -18.33
N ILE A 122 2.94 21.81 -19.49
CA ILE A 122 2.98 20.47 -20.09
C ILE A 122 4.42 20.05 -20.37
N ARG A 123 5.25 20.95 -20.93
CA ARG A 123 6.68 20.66 -21.18
C ARG A 123 7.45 20.39 -19.89
N GLU A 124 7.20 21.16 -18.83
CA GLU A 124 7.87 20.96 -17.54
C GLU A 124 7.51 19.58 -16.94
N VAL A 125 6.22 19.24 -16.91
CA VAL A 125 5.75 17.92 -16.44
C VAL A 125 6.30 16.79 -17.33
N THR A 126 6.36 16.98 -18.65
CA THR A 126 6.92 15.98 -19.57
C THR A 126 8.39 15.75 -19.31
N ASN A 127 9.17 16.82 -19.14
CA ASN A 127 10.60 16.72 -18.80
C ASN A 127 10.82 16.01 -17.46
N GLN A 128 9.98 16.29 -16.46
CA GLN A 128 10.06 15.64 -15.16
C GLN A 128 9.69 14.15 -15.24
N ALA A 129 8.67 13.80 -16.03
CA ALA A 129 8.29 12.41 -16.28
C ALA A 129 9.41 11.64 -17.01
N ASP A 130 10.07 12.28 -17.98
CA ASP A 130 11.20 11.69 -18.70
C ASP A 130 12.42 11.49 -17.78
N TYR A 131 12.68 12.44 -16.87
CA TYR A 131 13.70 12.29 -15.83
C TYR A 131 13.45 11.06 -14.96
N TYR A 132 12.24 10.91 -14.39
CA TYR A 132 11.91 9.74 -13.58
C TYR A 132 11.91 8.44 -14.39
N ARG A 133 11.50 8.47 -15.67
CA ARG A 133 11.55 7.29 -16.54
C ARG A 133 12.98 6.83 -16.79
N ASN A 134 13.92 7.77 -16.95
CA ASN A 134 15.34 7.44 -17.09
C ASN A 134 15.92 6.90 -15.80
N GLU A 135 15.63 7.51 -14.64
CA GLU A 135 16.06 7.01 -13.33
C GLU A 135 15.58 5.56 -13.10
N VAL A 136 14.31 5.27 -13.40
CA VAL A 136 13.77 3.90 -13.30
C VAL A 136 14.49 2.95 -14.26
N ARG A 137 14.88 3.40 -15.46
CA ARG A 137 15.66 2.58 -16.40
C ARG A 137 17.04 2.27 -15.83
N GLU A 138 17.74 3.27 -15.30
CA GLU A 138 19.07 3.11 -14.69
C GLU A 138 19.02 2.16 -13.48
N LEU A 139 18.02 2.31 -12.61
CA LEU A 139 17.80 1.39 -11.49
C LEU A 139 17.51 -0.04 -11.97
N ASN A 140 16.72 -0.21 -13.02
CA ASN A 140 16.47 -1.53 -13.61
C ASN A 140 17.74 -2.14 -14.23
N ASP A 141 18.59 -1.35 -14.87
CA ASP A 141 19.87 -1.82 -15.40
C ASP A 141 20.79 -2.26 -14.25
N VAL A 142 20.85 -1.50 -13.15
CA VAL A 142 21.58 -1.89 -11.94
C VAL A 142 21.03 -3.18 -11.33
N ILE A 143 19.70 -3.35 -11.27
CA ILE A 143 19.07 -4.60 -10.80
C ILE A 143 19.47 -5.76 -11.71
N ASN A 144 19.38 -5.60 -13.03
CA ASN A 144 19.74 -6.63 -14.00
C ASN A 144 21.23 -7.02 -13.88
N ASP A 145 22.12 -6.06 -13.66
CA ASP A 145 23.55 -6.31 -13.46
C ASP A 145 23.81 -7.04 -12.14
N LEU A 146 23.11 -6.67 -11.06
CA LEU A 146 23.16 -7.36 -9.78
C LEU A 146 22.62 -8.79 -9.89
N GLU A 147 21.54 -9.02 -10.63
CA GLU A 147 21.00 -10.36 -10.87
C GLU A 147 21.97 -11.22 -11.68
N ARG A 148 22.61 -10.66 -12.71
CA ARG A 148 23.65 -11.37 -13.49
C ARG A 148 24.86 -11.70 -12.61
N SER A 149 25.30 -10.76 -11.78
CA SER A 149 26.38 -10.97 -10.82
C SER A 149 26.01 -12.03 -9.77
N GLY A 150 24.77 -12.01 -9.26
CA GLY A 150 24.22 -13.01 -8.35
C GLY A 150 24.23 -14.41 -8.95
N LYS A 151 23.71 -14.57 -10.17
CA LYS A 151 23.73 -15.84 -10.91
C LYS A 151 25.16 -16.35 -11.16
N ASN A 152 26.11 -15.46 -11.46
CA ASN A 152 27.52 -15.83 -11.62
C ASN A 152 28.16 -16.29 -10.30
N ILE A 153 27.76 -15.70 -9.17
CA ILE A 153 28.20 -16.13 -7.84
C ILE A 153 27.58 -17.48 -7.46
N GLU A 154 26.30 -17.71 -7.78
CA GLU A 154 25.61 -18.99 -7.57
C GLU A 154 26.26 -20.13 -8.38
N HIS A 155 26.59 -19.88 -9.65
CA HIS A 155 27.34 -20.84 -10.47
C HIS A 155 28.72 -21.17 -9.86
N ARG A 156 29.34 -20.24 -9.13
CA ARG A 156 30.62 -20.47 -8.44
C ARG A 156 30.46 -21.19 -7.09
N ARG A 157 29.30 -21.06 -6.43
CA ARG A 157 28.98 -21.71 -5.14
C ARG A 157 28.51 -23.15 -5.27
N HIS A 158 27.91 -23.53 -6.41
CA HIS A 158 27.57 -24.93 -6.70
C HIS A 158 28.79 -25.86 -6.90
N GLY A 159 30.02 -25.34 -6.82
CA GLY A 159 31.25 -26.13 -6.77
C GLY A 159 31.72 -26.52 -5.36
N THR A 160 31.09 -26.06 -4.28
CA THR A 160 31.51 -26.38 -2.90
C THR A 160 30.32 -26.59 -1.96
N ASP A 161 30.13 -27.85 -1.55
CA ASP A 161 29.51 -28.41 -0.34
C ASP A 161 28.16 -27.81 0.18
N PRO A 162 27.06 -28.59 0.28
CA PRO A 162 25.73 -28.08 0.61
C PRO A 162 25.43 -28.00 2.13
N HIS A 163 26.44 -27.90 2.99
CA HIS A 163 26.21 -27.74 4.44
C HIS A 163 26.73 -26.39 4.94
N ASN A 164 25.79 -25.58 5.46
CA ASN A 164 25.92 -24.22 5.98
C ASN A 164 26.01 -23.08 4.96
N GLY A 165 24.85 -22.54 4.60
CA GLY A 165 24.72 -21.19 4.07
C GLY A 165 23.44 -20.53 4.59
N ILE A 166 23.60 -19.53 5.47
CA ILE A 166 22.52 -18.60 5.82
C ILE A 166 22.06 -17.95 4.51
N GLY A 167 20.87 -18.36 4.05
CA GLY A 167 20.31 -17.92 2.77
C GLY A 167 20.09 -16.42 2.73
N SER A 168 20.36 -15.82 1.57
CA SER A 168 20.11 -14.40 1.33
C SER A 168 18.60 -14.12 1.45
N PRO A 169 18.16 -12.93 1.91
CA PRO A 169 16.75 -12.55 1.86
C PRO A 169 16.12 -12.63 0.46
N PHE A 170 16.95 -12.71 -0.59
CA PHE A 170 16.52 -12.89 -1.99
C PHE A 170 16.11 -14.34 -2.34
N ASP A 171 16.44 -15.33 -1.50
CA ASP A 171 16.09 -16.75 -1.73
C ASP A 171 14.79 -17.15 -1.02
N LEU A 172 14.03 -16.20 -0.49
CA LEU A 172 12.73 -16.47 0.11
C LEU A 172 11.63 -16.43 -0.96
N PRO A 173 10.64 -17.35 -0.91
CA PRO A 173 9.48 -17.33 -1.79
C PRO A 173 8.52 -16.19 -1.38
N LEU A 174 8.90 -14.95 -1.69
CA LEU A 174 8.11 -13.73 -1.48
C LEU A 174 7.61 -13.18 -2.82
N PRO A 175 6.41 -12.57 -2.88
CA PRO A 175 5.48 -12.37 -1.77
C PRO A 175 4.79 -13.67 -1.33
N HIS A 176 4.55 -13.80 -0.02
CA HIS A 176 3.77 -14.90 0.53
C HIS A 176 2.42 -14.37 1.01
N GLU A 177 1.33 -15.00 0.57
CA GLU A 177 -0.02 -14.56 0.85
C GLU A 177 -0.92 -15.70 1.32
N GLY A 178 -1.96 -15.38 2.10
CA GLY A 178 -2.89 -16.38 2.61
C GLY A 178 -3.92 -15.82 3.58
N TRP A 179 -5.00 -16.58 3.78
CA TRP A 179 -6.04 -16.26 4.75
C TRP A 179 -5.59 -16.63 6.16
N LEU A 180 -5.71 -15.66 7.07
CA LEU A 180 -5.40 -15.80 8.48
C LEU A 180 -6.60 -15.39 9.32
N ALA A 181 -6.68 -15.88 10.54
CA ALA A 181 -7.65 -15.41 11.53
C ALA A 181 -6.92 -14.57 12.58
N LEU A 182 -7.31 -13.31 12.72
CA LEU A 182 -6.76 -12.37 13.70
C LEU A 182 -7.56 -12.43 15.00
N LYS A 183 -6.85 -12.55 16.13
CA LYS A 183 -7.47 -12.45 17.46
C LYS A 183 -7.83 -10.98 17.75
N PRO A 184 -9.09 -10.67 18.11
CA PRO A 184 -9.47 -9.30 18.44
C PRO A 184 -8.80 -8.80 19.72
N ASP A 185 -8.47 -7.51 19.75
CA ASP A 185 -7.90 -6.86 20.93
C ASP A 185 -8.93 -6.76 22.07
N LYS A 186 -8.55 -7.23 23.27
CA LYS A 186 -9.38 -7.24 24.47
C LYS A 186 -9.88 -5.84 24.87
N ALA A 187 -9.17 -4.78 24.49
CA ALA A 187 -9.55 -3.40 24.83
C ALA A 187 -10.82 -2.92 24.09
N ARG A 188 -11.14 -3.48 22.91
CA ARG A 188 -12.25 -3.03 22.05
C ARG A 188 -13.58 -3.76 22.28
N VAL A 189 -13.60 -4.90 22.99
CA VAL A 189 -14.80 -5.74 23.20
C VAL A 189 -15.64 -5.28 24.42
N LYS A 190 -15.72 -3.97 24.69
CA LYS A 190 -16.53 -3.44 25.82
C LYS A 190 -18.00 -3.24 25.48
N THR A 191 -18.42 -3.40 24.23
CA THR A 191 -19.80 -3.15 23.79
C THR A 191 -20.37 -4.32 23.00
N LYS A 192 -20.82 -5.35 23.72
CA LYS A 192 -22.15 -5.98 23.63
C LYS A 192 -22.08 -7.39 24.22
N LYS A 193 -23.17 -7.73 24.90
CA LYS A 193 -23.41 -9.01 25.55
C LYS A 193 -23.49 -10.15 24.53
N THR A 194 -22.36 -10.64 24.04
CA THR A 194 -22.17 -12.01 23.51
C THR A 194 -20.72 -12.38 23.73
N LYS A 195 -20.52 -13.38 24.59
CA LYS A 195 -19.24 -13.85 25.12
C LYS A 195 -18.54 -14.78 24.12
N ASP A 196 -18.52 -14.43 22.85
CA ASP A 196 -17.91 -15.26 21.81
C ASP A 196 -16.77 -14.48 21.17
N MET A 197 -15.55 -14.82 21.61
CA MET A 197 -14.29 -14.28 21.10
C MET A 197 -14.03 -14.88 19.72
N GLN A 198 -14.77 -14.39 18.72
CA GLN A 198 -14.68 -14.88 17.35
C GLN A 198 -13.44 -14.28 16.67
N TRP A 199 -12.61 -15.16 16.10
CA TRP A 199 -11.48 -14.77 15.28
C TRP A 199 -11.96 -14.04 14.03
N ILE A 200 -11.24 -13.00 13.62
CA ILE A 200 -11.58 -12.17 12.46
C ILE A 200 -10.77 -12.67 11.27
N ASN A 201 -11.43 -13.15 10.22
CA ASN A 201 -10.73 -13.53 8.99
C ASN A 201 -10.12 -12.28 8.33
N VAL A 202 -8.84 -12.36 8.01
CA VAL A 202 -8.04 -11.33 7.37
C VAL A 202 -7.18 -11.98 6.29
N PHE A 203 -6.89 -11.25 5.22
CA PHE A 203 -5.96 -11.68 4.18
C PHE A 203 -4.57 -11.13 4.50
N GLY A 204 -3.59 -12.00 4.71
CA GLY A 204 -2.21 -11.62 5.03
C GLY A 204 -1.33 -11.62 3.78
N LEU A 205 -0.55 -10.56 3.61
CA LEU A 205 0.44 -10.40 2.54
C LEU A 205 1.80 -10.06 3.16
N LEU A 206 2.77 -10.94 3.00
CA LEU A 206 4.15 -10.74 3.42
C LEU A 206 5.02 -10.46 2.20
N THR A 207 5.66 -9.30 2.25
CA THR A 207 6.67 -8.87 1.28
C THR A 207 8.03 -8.76 1.98
N SER A 208 9.08 -8.46 1.21
CA SER A 208 10.40 -8.18 1.79
C SER A 208 10.44 -6.90 2.64
N HIS A 209 9.44 -6.02 2.51
CA HIS A 209 9.42 -4.70 3.17
C HIS A 209 8.40 -4.61 4.31
N ALA A 210 7.23 -5.23 4.14
CA ALA A 210 6.14 -5.15 5.11
C ALA A 210 5.31 -6.45 5.15
N PHE A 211 4.73 -6.70 6.32
CA PHE A 211 3.66 -7.63 6.54
C PHE A 211 2.34 -6.87 6.72
N THR A 212 1.42 -7.08 5.79
CA THR A 212 0.16 -6.34 5.71
C THR A 212 -1.02 -7.29 5.89
N LEU A 213 -1.99 -6.91 6.72
CA LEU A 213 -3.25 -7.60 6.89
C LEU A 213 -4.38 -6.77 6.30
N PHE A 214 -5.21 -7.38 5.47
CA PHE A 214 -6.38 -6.78 4.86
C PHE A 214 -7.67 -7.41 5.42
N ASN A 215 -8.75 -6.64 5.45
CA ASN A 215 -10.07 -7.16 5.84
C ASN A 215 -10.74 -7.99 4.71
N ASP A 216 -10.22 -7.91 3.49
CA ASP A 216 -10.76 -8.55 2.29
C ASP A 216 -9.61 -8.83 1.29
N ASP A 217 -9.79 -9.76 0.36
CA ASP A 217 -8.76 -10.16 -0.63
C ASP A 217 -8.76 -9.30 -1.91
N LYS A 218 -9.64 -8.29 -1.97
CA LYS A 218 -9.79 -7.41 -3.12
C LYS A 218 -8.56 -6.52 -3.31
N GLN A 219 -8.17 -6.29 -4.57
CA GLN A 219 -7.00 -5.49 -4.97
C GLN A 219 -7.00 -4.03 -4.42
N ASN A 220 -8.15 -3.49 -4.01
CA ASN A 220 -8.29 -2.16 -3.39
C ASN A 220 -8.71 -2.21 -1.91
N ALA A 221 -8.54 -3.34 -1.23
CA ALA A 221 -8.90 -3.45 0.18
C ALA A 221 -8.06 -2.50 1.04
N VAL A 222 -8.72 -1.75 1.93
CA VAL A 222 -8.01 -0.90 2.89
C VAL A 222 -7.27 -1.80 3.88
N PRO A 223 -5.95 -1.62 4.04
CA PRO A 223 -5.17 -2.43 4.96
C PRO A 223 -5.64 -2.20 6.40
N HIS A 224 -5.89 -3.30 7.10
CA HIS A 224 -6.28 -3.31 8.51
C HIS A 224 -5.07 -3.06 9.42
N VAL A 225 -3.92 -3.68 9.10
CA VAL A 225 -2.67 -3.54 9.82
C VAL A 225 -1.52 -3.58 8.81
N ILE A 226 -0.55 -2.66 8.92
CA ILE A 226 0.71 -2.69 8.15
C ILE A 226 1.85 -2.67 9.14
N ILE A 227 2.74 -3.65 9.04
CA ILE A 227 3.92 -3.75 9.89
C ILE A 227 5.15 -3.82 9.00
N ASP A 228 6.00 -2.80 9.04
CA ASP A 228 7.29 -2.87 8.35
C ASP A 228 8.10 -4.04 8.90
N VAL A 229 8.76 -4.81 8.04
CA VAL A 229 9.62 -5.94 8.43
C VAL A 229 10.73 -5.48 9.38
N ILE A 230 11.15 -4.22 9.29
CA ILE A 230 12.12 -3.59 10.19
C ILE A 230 11.58 -3.45 11.63
N LYS A 231 10.26 -3.35 11.80
CA LYS A 231 9.58 -3.25 13.10
C LYS A 231 9.21 -4.61 13.70
N LEU A 232 9.34 -5.70 12.94
CA LEU A 232 9.15 -7.06 13.45
C LEU A 232 10.32 -7.46 14.34
N PHE A 233 10.04 -7.97 15.54
CA PHE A 233 11.08 -8.36 16.50
C PHE A 233 11.17 -9.85 16.71
N HIS A 234 10.01 -10.49 16.84
CA HIS A 234 9.95 -11.91 17.16
C HIS A 234 8.67 -12.52 16.61
N VAL A 235 8.79 -13.76 16.16
CA VAL A 235 7.67 -14.61 15.79
C VAL A 235 7.88 -15.99 16.41
N ARG A 236 6.83 -16.55 17.01
CA ARG A 236 6.87 -17.90 17.58
C ARG A 236 5.51 -18.58 17.56
N LYS A 237 5.51 -19.91 17.73
CA LYS A 237 4.30 -20.65 18.10
C LYS A 237 3.77 -20.15 19.45
N VAL A 238 2.46 -20.15 19.58
CA VAL A 238 1.82 -19.90 20.87
C VAL A 238 1.88 -21.13 21.75
N THR A 239 1.76 -20.89 23.05
CA THR A 239 1.56 -21.88 24.09
C THR A 239 0.19 -21.65 24.75
N GLU A 240 -0.27 -22.60 25.56
CA GLU A 240 -1.51 -22.46 26.34
C GLU A 240 -1.52 -21.21 27.23
N ALA A 241 -0.34 -20.75 27.67
CA ALA A 241 -0.21 -19.54 28.47
C ALA A 241 -0.61 -18.26 27.70
N ASP A 242 -0.37 -18.24 26.39
CA ASP A 242 -0.62 -17.09 25.50
C ASP A 242 -2.10 -16.97 25.11
N VAL A 243 -2.77 -18.11 24.92
CA VAL A 243 -4.18 -18.18 24.50
C VAL A 243 -4.97 -19.16 25.38
N ARG A 244 -5.16 -18.78 26.65
CA ARG A 244 -5.82 -19.61 27.69
C ARG A 244 -7.23 -20.12 27.35
N SER A 245 -7.91 -19.53 26.38
CA SER A 245 -9.28 -19.87 25.99
C SER A 245 -9.38 -20.57 24.64
N ALA A 246 -8.26 -20.83 23.95
CA ALA A 246 -8.29 -21.52 22.67
C ALA A 246 -8.40 -23.03 22.88
N ASP A 247 -9.10 -23.69 21.95
CA ASP A 247 -9.15 -25.14 21.85
C ASP A 247 -7.72 -25.69 21.64
N PRO A 248 -7.30 -26.75 22.37
CA PRO A 248 -6.02 -27.42 22.16
C PRO A 248 -5.72 -27.80 20.70
N ASN A 249 -6.75 -28.12 19.91
CA ASN A 249 -6.59 -28.47 18.49
C ASN A 249 -6.24 -27.27 17.61
N MET A 250 -6.54 -26.06 18.08
CA MET A 250 -6.32 -24.81 17.35
C MET A 250 -4.99 -24.18 17.72
N LEU A 251 -4.45 -24.43 18.91
CA LEU A 251 -3.16 -23.91 19.38
C LEU A 251 -1.99 -24.14 18.39
N PRO A 252 -1.81 -25.32 17.78
CA PRO A 252 -0.72 -25.55 16.83
C PRO A 252 -0.80 -24.69 15.56
N LYS A 253 -1.99 -24.16 15.26
CA LYS A 253 -2.25 -23.30 14.10
C LYS A 253 -2.06 -21.81 14.38
N ILE A 254 -1.81 -21.43 15.63
CA ILE A 254 -1.69 -20.03 16.04
C ILE A 254 -0.21 -19.68 16.24
N PHE A 255 0.18 -18.51 15.74
CA PHE A 255 1.47 -17.90 16.00
C PHE A 255 1.33 -16.51 16.60
N HIS A 256 2.34 -16.12 17.37
CA HIS A 256 2.47 -14.83 18.04
C HIS A 256 3.55 -14.02 17.34
N LEU A 257 3.24 -12.77 17.02
CA LEU A 257 4.12 -11.79 16.43
C LEU A 257 4.28 -10.59 17.39
N LEU A 258 5.53 -10.19 17.63
CA LEU A 258 5.87 -9.01 18.42
C LEU A 258 6.50 -7.94 17.51
N TYR A 259 5.97 -6.72 17.55
CA TYR A 259 6.42 -5.64 16.69
C TYR A 259 6.38 -4.26 17.36
N ASP A 260 7.11 -3.29 16.80
CA ASP A 260 7.10 -1.90 17.26
C ASP A 260 5.91 -1.12 16.70
N ASP A 261 5.21 -0.38 17.55
CA ASP A 261 4.12 0.51 17.14
C ASP A 261 4.53 1.97 17.29
N ASP A 262 5.41 2.42 16.40
CA ASP A 262 5.62 3.83 16.18
C ASP A 262 4.44 4.38 15.37
N LEU A 263 3.37 4.78 16.08
CA LEU A 263 2.28 5.63 15.59
C LEU A 263 1.80 5.27 14.17
N SER A 264 1.34 4.03 13.96
CA SER A 264 0.45 3.76 12.84
C SER A 264 -0.80 4.63 13.00
N GLY A 265 -1.06 5.51 12.04
CA GLY A 265 -2.07 6.60 12.07
C GLY A 265 -3.53 6.15 12.16
N THR A 266 -3.90 5.39 13.18
CA THR A 266 -5.29 5.14 13.55
C THR A 266 -5.49 5.41 15.04
N SER A 267 -6.27 6.47 15.32
CA SER A 267 -6.70 6.89 16.63
C SER A 267 -7.21 5.74 17.51
N GLY A 268 -6.76 5.71 18.77
CA GLY A 268 -7.31 4.77 19.76
C GLY A 268 -6.60 4.74 21.10
N SER A 269 -6.57 5.87 21.80
CA SER A 269 -6.49 6.05 23.26
C SER A 269 -5.68 5.04 24.11
N ARG A 270 -4.57 5.57 24.65
CA ARG A 270 -4.19 5.54 26.08
C ARG A 270 -5.09 4.67 26.97
N HIS A 271 -4.49 3.68 27.62
CA HIS A 271 -4.61 3.47 29.07
C HIS A 271 -3.44 2.60 29.53
N ALA A 272 -2.38 3.28 29.97
CA ALA A 272 -1.57 2.75 31.05
C ALA A 272 -2.52 2.59 32.24
N SER A 273 -2.85 1.34 32.59
CA SER A 273 -3.49 1.06 33.88
C SER A 273 -2.41 1.14 34.95
N SER A 274 -2.36 2.31 35.56
CA SER A 274 -1.83 2.55 36.89
C SER A 274 -2.47 1.59 37.90
N THR A 275 -1.64 0.78 38.52
CA THR A 275 -1.85 0.37 39.92
C THR A 275 -0.54 0.61 40.63
N ASP A 276 -0.47 1.78 41.26
CA ASP A 276 0.51 2.12 42.28
C ASP A 276 0.37 1.22 43.51
N LEU A 277 1.46 1.15 44.29
CA LEU A 277 1.66 0.88 45.72
C LEU A 277 2.99 0.08 45.83
N SER A 278 4.10 0.54 46.41
CA SER A 278 4.41 1.71 47.21
C SER A 278 5.93 1.94 47.22
N SER A 279 6.31 3.20 47.40
CA SER A 279 7.56 3.75 47.94
C SER A 279 8.70 2.80 48.32
N ASP A 280 9.85 2.94 47.67
CA ASP A 280 11.03 3.46 48.36
C ASP A 280 12.05 4.04 47.37
N SER A 281 12.50 5.25 47.66
CA SER A 281 13.52 5.98 46.91
C SER A 281 14.82 5.92 47.71
N HIS A 282 15.86 5.25 47.20
CA HIS A 282 17.24 5.75 47.13
C HIS A 282 18.26 4.65 46.84
N SER A 283 19.10 4.93 45.83
CA SER A 283 20.43 4.35 45.56
C SER A 283 20.41 2.93 44.96
N MET A 284 21.14 2.59 43.89
CA MET A 284 22.42 3.07 43.41
C MET A 284 22.45 2.95 41.87
N HIS A 285 22.99 3.96 41.21
CA HIS A 285 23.81 3.74 40.02
C HIS A 285 24.88 2.71 40.39
N ARG A 286 24.76 1.49 39.86
CA ARG A 286 25.91 0.59 39.75
C ARG A 286 25.67 -0.39 38.61
N ASP A 287 26.29 -0.06 37.49
CA ASP A 287 27.09 -0.99 36.71
C ASP A 287 26.47 -2.36 36.46
N GLU A 288 25.61 -2.41 35.46
CA GLU A 288 25.70 -3.46 34.45
C GLU A 288 25.07 -2.86 33.20
N GLN A 289 25.72 -3.01 32.06
CA GLN A 289 25.20 -2.54 30.79
C GLN A 289 24.08 -3.51 30.40
N TRP A 290 22.89 -3.34 30.99
CA TRP A 290 21.69 -4.14 30.68
C TRP A 290 21.27 -3.78 29.27
N ASN A 291 21.99 -4.28 28.26
CA ASN A 291 22.08 -3.80 26.89
C ASN A 291 20.76 -3.24 26.32
N ARG A 292 20.37 -2.02 26.73
CA ARG A 292 19.06 -1.36 26.46
C ARG A 292 17.79 -2.05 26.99
N HIS A 293 17.89 -3.11 27.77
CA HIS A 293 16.74 -3.78 28.38
C HIS A 293 16.26 -3.03 29.63
N GLU A 294 14.94 -2.88 29.78
CA GLU A 294 14.32 -2.46 31.04
C GLU A 294 13.72 -3.69 31.71
N PHE A 295 14.42 -4.31 32.66
CA PHE A 295 13.97 -5.53 33.31
C PHE A 295 13.09 -5.26 34.53
N GLN A 296 12.11 -6.12 34.74
CA GLN A 296 11.28 -6.20 35.93
C GLN A 296 11.46 -7.57 36.59
N ASP A 297 11.63 -7.58 37.91
CA ASP A 297 11.67 -8.82 38.71
C ASP A 297 10.30 -9.52 38.64
N LEU A 298 10.28 -10.80 38.25
CA LEU A 298 9.10 -11.65 38.16
C LEU A 298 9.40 -13.09 38.59
N THR A 299 8.34 -13.82 38.93
CA THR A 299 8.39 -15.25 39.24
C THR A 299 7.36 -16.00 38.39
N PHE A 300 7.78 -17.04 37.69
CA PHE A 300 6.91 -17.79 36.79
C PHE A 300 6.43 -19.08 37.44
N HIS A 301 5.13 -19.20 37.72
CA HIS A 301 4.53 -20.45 38.22
C HIS A 301 4.04 -21.39 37.10
N MET A 302 3.98 -20.89 35.86
CA MET A 302 3.56 -21.62 34.66
C MET A 302 4.77 -22.01 33.82
N THR A 303 4.72 -23.09 33.05
CA THR A 303 5.84 -23.59 32.21
C THR A 303 6.44 -22.46 31.36
N THR A 304 7.63 -22.02 31.77
CA THR A 304 8.36 -20.89 31.18
C THR A 304 9.82 -21.30 31.13
N HIS A 305 10.54 -20.89 30.09
CA HIS A 305 11.95 -21.21 29.87
C HIS A 305 12.77 -19.93 29.82
N CYS A 306 14.06 -20.02 30.17
CA CYS A 306 14.97 -18.90 30.06
C CYS A 306 15.43 -18.75 28.60
N ASP A 307 15.38 -17.53 28.08
CA ASP A 307 15.79 -17.23 26.71
C ASP A 307 17.32 -17.23 26.50
N HIS A 308 18.10 -17.24 27.60
CA HIS A 308 19.57 -17.31 27.54
C HIS A 308 20.11 -18.74 27.61
N CYS A 309 19.62 -19.57 28.56
CA CYS A 309 20.14 -20.93 28.75
C CYS A 309 19.15 -22.05 28.38
N HIS A 310 17.93 -21.70 27.95
CA HIS A 310 16.82 -22.60 27.63
C HIS A 310 16.37 -23.55 28.76
N LYS A 311 16.92 -23.42 29.98
CA LYS A 311 16.46 -24.17 31.15
C LYS A 311 15.13 -23.62 31.66
N LYS A 312 14.38 -24.46 32.37
CA LYS A 312 13.12 -24.09 33.01
C LYS A 312 13.32 -22.88 33.94
N LEU A 313 12.46 -21.88 33.76
CA LEU A 313 12.40 -20.62 34.51
C LEU A 313 11.20 -20.61 35.48
N SER A 314 10.49 -21.73 35.58
CA SER A 314 9.29 -21.86 36.39
C SER A 314 9.27 -23.05 37.34
N ASP A 315 8.61 -22.86 38.48
CA ASP A 315 8.31 -23.90 39.46
C ASP A 315 6.95 -23.60 40.10
N MET A 316 6.21 -24.64 40.46
CA MET A 316 4.86 -24.51 41.01
C MET A 316 4.90 -24.03 42.48
N ILE A 317 5.92 -24.44 43.24
CA ILE A 317 6.00 -24.17 44.68
C ILE A 317 6.96 -23.01 44.96
N ARG A 318 8.12 -23.01 44.31
CA ARG A 318 9.16 -22.01 44.56
C ARG A 318 9.90 -21.66 43.26
N PRO A 319 9.27 -20.87 42.37
CA PRO A 319 9.88 -20.50 41.11
C PRO A 319 11.20 -19.77 41.30
N PRO A 320 12.20 -20.03 40.45
CA PRO A 320 13.46 -19.32 40.51
C PRO A 320 13.23 -17.82 40.25
N PRO A 321 14.02 -16.93 40.89
CA PRO A 321 13.93 -15.50 40.63
C PRO A 321 14.32 -15.22 39.17
N ALA A 322 13.48 -14.45 38.48
CA ALA A 322 13.64 -14.17 37.07
C ALA A 322 13.45 -12.68 36.78
N TYR A 323 14.03 -12.25 35.67
CA TYR A 323 13.78 -10.95 35.08
C TYR A 323 13.01 -11.12 33.78
N GLU A 324 12.05 -10.23 33.55
CA GLU A 324 11.40 -10.05 32.24
C GLU A 324 11.61 -8.63 31.76
N CYS A 325 12.06 -8.46 30.53
CA CYS A 325 12.17 -7.14 29.96
C CYS A 325 10.77 -6.57 29.65
N LYS A 326 10.43 -5.40 30.20
CA LYS A 326 9.15 -4.71 29.94
C LYS A 326 8.92 -4.34 28.48
N LYS A 327 10.00 -4.24 27.68
CA LYS A 327 9.94 -3.82 26.28
C LYS A 327 9.87 -4.98 25.31
N CYS A 328 10.60 -6.07 25.56
CA CYS A 328 10.72 -7.19 24.60
C CYS A 328 10.34 -8.55 25.17
N HIS A 329 9.86 -8.59 26.42
CA HIS A 329 9.45 -9.80 27.10
C HIS A 329 10.53 -10.89 27.14
N PHE A 330 11.81 -10.51 26.98
CA PHE A 330 12.96 -11.40 27.13
C PHE A 330 13.09 -11.81 28.59
N LYS A 331 13.05 -13.12 28.85
CA LYS A 331 12.98 -13.74 30.18
C LYS A 331 14.29 -14.45 30.51
N ILE A 332 14.91 -14.06 31.62
CA ILE A 332 16.16 -14.66 32.09
C ILE A 332 16.13 -14.95 33.59
N HIS A 333 16.91 -15.92 34.03
CA HIS A 333 17.22 -16.08 35.45
C HIS A 333 17.92 -14.83 35.99
N LYS A 334 17.65 -14.49 37.24
CA LYS A 334 18.28 -13.34 37.92
C LYS A 334 19.81 -13.46 37.97
N GLU A 335 20.33 -14.68 37.96
CA GLU A 335 21.77 -14.96 37.91
C GLU A 335 22.41 -14.57 36.57
N HIS A 336 21.70 -14.71 35.44
CA HIS A 336 22.24 -14.34 34.12
C HIS A 336 22.33 -12.83 33.90
N ALA A 337 21.55 -12.04 34.65
CA ALA A 337 21.67 -10.59 34.60
C ALA A 337 23.06 -10.11 35.04
N LYS A 338 23.63 -10.78 36.04
CA LYS A 338 24.93 -10.46 36.66
C LYS A 338 26.13 -10.90 35.84
N THR A 339 25.94 -11.82 34.89
CA THR A 339 27.03 -12.35 34.07
C THR A 339 27.33 -11.48 32.84
N GLY A 340 26.51 -10.47 32.55
CA GLY A 340 26.75 -9.47 31.49
C GLY A 340 26.58 -9.96 30.04
N ASP A 341 26.46 -11.26 29.81
CA ASP A 341 26.30 -11.87 28.47
C ASP A 341 24.83 -11.88 27.99
N ILE A 342 24.16 -10.73 28.13
CA ILE A 342 22.77 -10.53 27.73
C ILE A 342 22.76 -9.89 26.34
N PRO A 343 22.01 -10.41 25.36
CA PRO A 343 21.89 -9.75 24.06
C PRO A 343 21.35 -8.32 24.19
N VAL A 344 21.61 -7.48 23.18
CA VAL A 344 21.07 -6.10 23.17
C VAL A 344 19.56 -6.12 22.90
N CYS A 345 18.80 -5.39 23.71
CA CYS A 345 17.40 -5.12 23.52
C CYS A 345 17.21 -4.40 22.19
N ARG A 346 16.61 -5.09 21.24
CA ARG A 346 16.31 -4.55 19.92
C ARG A 346 15.07 -3.65 19.91
N ILE A 347 14.34 -3.59 21.02
CA ILE A 347 13.07 -2.86 21.14
C ILE A 347 13.27 -1.57 21.93
N THR A 348 13.06 -0.44 21.24
CA THR A 348 13.26 0.91 21.82
C THR A 348 12.00 1.49 22.46
N ALA A 349 10.80 1.06 22.04
CA ALA A 349 9.50 1.53 22.52
C ALA A 349 8.60 0.38 23.08
N VAL A 350 7.30 0.65 23.31
CA VAL A 350 6.35 -0.35 23.81
C VAL A 350 5.89 -1.23 22.65
N SER A 351 6.25 -2.51 22.68
CA SER A 351 5.88 -3.46 21.62
C SER A 351 4.40 -3.83 21.66
N LYS A 352 3.79 -4.05 20.49
CA LYS A 352 2.47 -4.66 20.34
C LYS A 352 2.56 -6.15 20.03
N GLU A 353 1.61 -6.90 20.56
CA GLU A 353 1.41 -8.32 20.32
C GLU A 353 0.31 -8.56 19.28
N LEU A 354 0.53 -9.51 18.38
CA LEU A 354 -0.46 -9.95 17.39
C LEU A 354 -0.56 -11.47 17.41
N PHE A 355 -1.77 -12.00 17.53
CA PHE A 355 -2.05 -13.43 17.45
C PHE A 355 -2.80 -13.74 16.18
N LEU A 356 -2.20 -14.56 15.33
CA LEU A 356 -2.73 -14.96 14.02
C LEU A 356 -2.84 -16.47 13.95
N MET A 357 -3.93 -16.93 13.36
CA MET A 357 -4.22 -18.35 13.16
C MET A 357 -4.19 -18.66 11.67
N ALA A 358 -3.41 -19.65 11.27
CA ALA A 358 -3.39 -20.19 9.91
C ALA A 358 -4.46 -21.29 9.72
N SER A 359 -4.72 -21.70 8.48
CA SER A 359 -5.68 -22.76 8.19
C SER A 359 -5.23 -24.13 8.74
N SER A 360 -3.91 -24.34 8.78
CA SER A 360 -3.25 -25.57 9.22
C SER A 360 -1.97 -25.32 10.02
N GLU A 361 -1.48 -26.34 10.74
CA GLU A 361 -0.20 -26.25 11.45
C GLU A 361 0.98 -26.11 10.48
N SER A 362 0.92 -26.76 9.32
CA SER A 362 1.95 -26.66 8.28
C SER A 362 2.07 -25.22 7.78
N GLU A 363 0.93 -24.58 7.50
CA GLU A 363 0.89 -23.18 7.06
C GLU A 363 1.36 -22.24 8.17
N CYS A 364 0.95 -22.47 9.42
CA CYS A 364 1.45 -21.74 10.59
C CYS A 364 2.99 -21.79 10.67
N MET A 365 3.58 -22.98 10.51
CA MET A 365 5.03 -23.15 10.48
C MET A 365 5.69 -22.45 9.29
N GLN A 366 5.04 -22.43 8.13
CA GLN A 366 5.53 -21.70 6.95
C GLN A 366 5.57 -20.19 7.21
N TRP A 367 4.49 -19.61 7.75
CA TRP A 367 4.44 -18.20 8.16
C TRP A 367 5.55 -17.86 9.16
N ILE A 368 5.70 -18.67 10.22
CA ILE A 368 6.76 -18.50 11.22
C ILE A 368 8.15 -18.56 10.56
N SER A 369 8.39 -19.55 9.69
CA SER A 369 9.69 -19.73 9.02
C SER A 369 10.08 -18.52 8.17
N LEU A 370 9.14 -18.02 7.35
CA LEU A 370 9.39 -16.86 6.48
C LEU A 370 9.62 -15.58 7.30
N LEU A 371 8.76 -15.33 8.29
CA LEU A 371 8.88 -14.17 9.18
C LEU A 371 10.18 -14.22 9.99
N SER A 372 10.55 -15.38 10.54
CA SER A 372 11.81 -15.55 11.28
C SER A 372 13.02 -15.29 10.40
N ARG A 373 13.07 -15.86 9.18
CA ARG A 373 14.16 -15.62 8.23
C ARG A 373 14.29 -14.15 7.85
N LEU A 374 13.17 -13.44 7.67
CA LEU A 374 13.18 -11.99 7.41
C LEU A 374 13.73 -11.20 8.61
N ILE A 375 13.29 -11.51 9.83
CA ILE A 375 13.78 -10.88 11.06
C ILE A 375 15.30 -11.14 11.25
N GLU A 376 15.75 -12.37 11.01
CA GLU A 376 17.15 -12.78 11.15
C GLU A 376 18.05 -12.11 10.10
N SER A 377 17.62 -12.08 8.84
CA SER A 377 18.38 -11.47 7.74
C SER A 377 18.65 -9.96 7.97
N ARG A 378 17.72 -9.26 8.64
CA ARG A 378 17.94 -7.88 9.09
C ARG A 378 19.03 -7.79 10.13
N SER A 379 19.03 -8.71 11.11
CA SER A 379 20.02 -8.69 12.18
C SER A 379 21.44 -8.94 11.68
N ALA A 380 21.62 -9.77 10.66
CA ALA A 380 22.91 -9.96 9.98
C ALA A 380 23.37 -8.70 9.23
N SER A 381 22.44 -7.99 8.58
CA SER A 381 22.76 -6.74 7.85
C SER A 381 23.05 -5.55 8.77
N ALA A 382 22.51 -5.54 10.00
CA ALA A 382 22.76 -4.49 10.99
C ALA A 382 24.16 -4.57 11.62
N VAL A 383 24.77 -5.76 11.69
CA VAL A 383 26.15 -5.95 12.21
C VAL A 383 27.21 -5.36 11.25
N SER A 384 26.88 -5.11 9.99
CA SER A 384 27.79 -4.51 9.00
C SER A 384 27.86 -2.96 9.07
N ARG A 385 26.91 -2.30 9.74
CA ARG A 385 26.92 -0.83 9.91
C ARG A 385 27.58 -0.44 11.23
N ASN A 386 28.88 -0.70 11.33
CA ASN A 386 29.71 -0.10 12.36
C ASN A 386 30.06 1.33 11.92
N PRO A 387 29.65 2.42 12.61
CA PRO A 387 30.00 3.79 12.23
C PRO A 387 31.42 4.12 12.72
N SER A 388 32.41 3.37 12.24
CA SER A 388 33.83 3.58 12.57
C SER A 388 34.69 3.48 11.33
N ARG A 389 34.47 4.40 10.38
CA ARG A 389 35.54 4.95 9.55
C ARG A 389 35.35 6.47 9.49
N ARG A 390 35.97 7.17 10.44
CA ARG A 390 36.31 8.58 10.24
C ARG A 390 37.23 8.63 9.02
N ILE A 391 36.75 9.24 7.94
CA ILE A 391 37.57 9.66 6.82
C ILE A 391 38.52 10.74 7.37
N PRO A 392 39.86 10.61 7.25
CA PRO A 392 40.75 11.69 7.61
C PRO A 392 40.55 12.82 6.60
N ILE A 393 40.07 13.96 7.08
CA ILE A 393 40.08 15.22 6.33
C ILE A 393 41.56 15.62 6.21
N HIS A 394 42.12 15.50 5.01
CA HIS A 394 43.46 15.98 4.72
C HIS A 394 43.45 17.51 4.77
N SER A 395 44.09 18.09 5.78
CA SER A 395 44.39 19.51 5.84
C SER A 395 45.49 19.84 4.81
N HIS A 396 45.17 20.71 3.85
CA HIS A 396 46.16 21.31 2.98
C HIS A 396 47.00 22.31 3.78
N SER A 397 48.27 21.96 4.02
CA SER A 397 49.29 22.91 4.44
C SER A 397 49.78 23.69 3.22
N HIS A 398 49.51 24.99 3.18
CA HIS A 398 50.24 25.93 2.34
C HIS A 398 51.69 26.01 2.84
N SER A 399 52.65 25.64 2.00
CA SER A 399 54.05 26.04 2.15
C SER A 399 54.39 27.07 1.08
N SER A 400 54.69 28.28 1.55
CA SER A 400 55.35 29.34 0.82
C SER A 400 56.80 28.95 0.51
N SER A 401 57.21 29.09 -0.74
CA SER A 401 58.54 29.55 -1.19
C SER A 401 58.49 29.77 -2.69
#